data_AF-A0A2K3MMI9-F1
#
_entry.id   AF-A0A2K3MMI9-F1
#
_cell.length_a   1.000
_cell.length_b   1.000
_cell.length_c   1.000
_cell.angle_alpha   90.00
_cell.angle_beta   90.00
_cell.angle_gamma   90.00
#
_symmetry.space_group_name_H-M   'P 1'
#
loop_
_entity.id
_entity.type
_entity.pdbx_description
1 polymer ?
#
loop_
_entity_poly.entity_id
_entity_poly.type
_entity_poly.pdbx_seq_one_letter_code
_entity_poly.pdbx_strand_id
1 'polypeptide(L)'
;ISLERDKVTNDPKSTMPAAFVSFKSRWGAAVCAQTQQTRNPTIWLTEWAPEPRDVYWPNLAIPYVSLSVRRLIIAVAFFFLTFFFMIPIAIVQGLASLDGIQKAAPWLKPLVSIPIIKSFIQGFLPGIALKLFLIFLPTILMIMSKFEGFGSISSLERRSASRYYLFSFVNIFLGNILTGSAFQQLDSFIHQPANQYPITIGTAIPLKASFFITYIMVDGWSGIAAEVLMLKPLIIYHLKNFFLVKTEKDREEAMDPGSIGFNTGEPRIQLYFLLGLVYAAVTPTVLPFIIIFFGLAYVVFRHQIINVYNQQYESGAAFWPDVHFRIIIALIVSQIVLMGLLTTKKAASSTPFLIVLPILTIWFFRYCKGRFESAFVKFPLQEAMMKDTLERATEPNLNIKGYLQYAYVHPVFKASLEDDDDEEDATSLKWETESATVPTKRHSRRNTPLPSRISGASSPSMSGGIKNDPES
;
A
#
# COMPACT_ATOMS: atom_id res chain seq x y z
N ILE A 1 14.38 -15.56 28.36
CA ILE A 1 14.36 -15.72 26.89
C ILE A 1 14.84 -17.12 26.52
N SER A 2 16.06 -17.54 26.89
CA SER A 2 16.55 -18.91 26.68
C SER A 2 15.60 -20.00 27.20
N LEU A 3 15.13 -19.89 28.44
CA LEU A 3 14.17 -20.84 29.01
C LEU A 3 12.86 -20.97 28.21
N GLU A 4 12.32 -19.86 27.69
CA GLU A 4 11.11 -19.89 26.85
C GLU A 4 11.41 -20.49 25.48
N ARG A 5 12.60 -20.26 24.95
CA ARG A 5 13.06 -20.84 23.69
C ARG A 5 13.15 -22.36 23.78
N ASP A 6 13.78 -22.88 24.83
CA ASP A 6 13.93 -24.32 25.06
C ASP A 6 12.57 -24.98 25.29
N LYS A 7 11.68 -24.29 26.01
CA LYS A 7 10.31 -24.75 26.25
C LYS A 7 9.50 -24.83 24.96
N VAL A 8 9.51 -23.78 24.13
CA VAL A 8 8.76 -23.74 22.86
C VAL A 8 9.29 -24.76 21.86
N THR A 9 10.60 -24.99 21.82
CA THR A 9 11.23 -25.96 20.90
C THR A 9 10.85 -27.41 21.26
N ASN A 10 10.70 -27.70 22.56
CA ASN A 10 10.40 -29.05 23.05
C ASN A 10 8.91 -29.31 23.30
N ASP A 11 8.05 -28.27 23.29
CA ASP A 11 6.61 -28.43 23.51
C ASP A 11 5.87 -28.74 22.20
N PRO A 12 5.33 -29.95 22.02
CA PRO A 12 4.57 -30.29 20.82
C PRO A 12 3.30 -29.43 20.67
N LYS A 13 2.76 -28.87 21.77
CA LYS A 13 1.57 -27.99 21.71
C LYS A 13 1.87 -26.62 21.10
N SER A 14 3.15 -26.23 21.05
CA SER A 14 3.57 -25.00 20.36
C SER A 14 3.69 -25.17 18.84
N THR A 15 3.56 -26.40 18.33
CA THR A 15 3.54 -26.66 16.89
C THR A 15 2.16 -26.37 16.31
N MET A 16 2.12 -25.47 15.32
CA MET A 16 0.90 -25.13 14.61
C MET A 16 0.67 -26.15 13.47
N PRO A 17 -0.59 -26.47 13.10
CA PRO A 17 -0.91 -27.32 11.96
C PRO A 17 -0.72 -26.58 10.63
N ALA A 18 0.47 -26.02 10.41
CA ALA A 18 0.89 -25.31 9.22
C ALA A 18 2.39 -25.57 9.01
N ALA A 19 2.82 -25.66 7.76
CA ALA A 19 4.21 -25.91 7.42
C ALA A 19 4.58 -25.24 6.10
N PHE A 20 5.84 -24.82 5.99
CA PHE A 20 6.43 -24.44 4.71
C PHE A 20 6.95 -25.70 4.02
N VAL A 21 6.53 -25.91 2.77
CA VAL A 21 6.92 -27.09 1.97
C VAL A 21 7.73 -26.63 0.77
N SER A 22 8.99 -27.07 0.73
CA SER A 22 9.93 -26.75 -0.34
C SER A 22 10.02 -27.88 -1.37
N PHE A 23 10.22 -27.52 -2.64
CA PHE A 23 10.34 -28.44 -3.76
C PHE A 23 11.69 -28.28 -4.45
N LYS A 24 12.17 -29.34 -5.10
CA LYS A 24 13.42 -29.32 -5.90
C LYS A 24 13.32 -28.48 -7.19
N SER A 25 12.12 -28.05 -7.57
CA SER A 25 11.86 -27.32 -8.82
C SER A 25 10.72 -26.34 -8.62
N ARG A 26 10.76 -25.20 -9.31
CA ARG A 26 9.65 -24.23 -9.31
C ARG A 26 8.41 -24.82 -9.96
N TRP A 27 8.58 -25.68 -10.96
CA TRP A 27 7.46 -26.40 -11.57
C TRP A 27 6.68 -27.23 -10.54
N GLY A 28 7.37 -27.99 -9.69
CA GLY A 28 6.72 -28.79 -8.65
C GLY A 28 5.96 -27.95 -7.63
N ALA A 29 6.55 -26.84 -7.18
CA ALA A 29 5.89 -25.88 -6.30
C ALA A 29 4.67 -25.24 -6.96
N ALA A 30 4.76 -24.89 -8.25
CA ALA A 30 3.67 -24.28 -9.01
C ALA A 30 2.47 -25.21 -9.18
N VAL A 31 2.72 -26.52 -9.37
CA VAL A 31 1.66 -27.53 -9.41
C VAL A 31 0.99 -27.66 -8.03
N CYS A 32 1.79 -27.78 -6.96
CA CYS A 32 1.27 -27.90 -5.60
C CYS A 32 0.38 -26.70 -5.21
N ALA A 33 0.88 -25.48 -5.35
CA ALA A 33 0.19 -24.26 -4.92
C ALA A 33 -1.11 -23.96 -5.69
N GLN A 34 -1.29 -24.53 -6.88
CA GLN A 34 -2.44 -24.24 -7.76
C GLN A 34 -3.47 -25.38 -7.84
N THR A 35 -3.26 -26.49 -7.14
CA THR A 35 -4.13 -27.68 -7.22
C THR A 35 -4.81 -27.99 -5.89
N GLN A 36 -6.01 -28.54 -5.96
CA GLN A 36 -6.73 -29.04 -4.79
C GLN A 36 -6.12 -30.37 -4.36
N GLN A 37 -5.62 -30.46 -3.12
CA GLN A 37 -4.88 -31.63 -2.64
C GLN A 37 -5.80 -32.77 -2.17
N THR A 38 -6.93 -32.46 -1.54
CA THR A 38 -7.84 -33.47 -0.98
C THR A 38 -9.30 -33.23 -1.34
N ARG A 39 -10.17 -34.22 -1.10
CA ARG A 39 -11.62 -34.09 -1.29
C ARG A 39 -12.23 -32.95 -0.46
N ASN A 40 -11.68 -32.67 0.72
CA ASN A 40 -12.17 -31.59 1.58
C ASN A 40 -11.45 -30.28 1.24
N PRO A 41 -12.14 -29.23 0.77
CA PRO A 41 -11.52 -27.96 0.39
C PRO A 41 -11.01 -27.14 1.59
N THR A 42 -11.19 -27.59 2.84
CA THR A 42 -10.69 -26.86 4.02
C THR A 42 -9.46 -27.49 4.67
N ILE A 43 -8.96 -28.61 4.13
CA ILE A 43 -7.82 -29.36 4.66
C ILE A 43 -6.72 -29.41 3.60
N TRP A 44 -5.46 -29.27 4.03
CA TRP A 44 -4.30 -29.21 3.13
C TRP A 44 -4.43 -28.10 2.09
N LEU A 45 -4.84 -26.93 2.57
CA LEU A 45 -4.87 -25.72 1.77
C LEU A 45 -3.43 -25.29 1.47
N THR A 46 -3.14 -25.18 0.17
CA THR A 46 -1.84 -24.76 -0.33
C THR A 46 -1.94 -23.34 -0.84
N GLU A 47 -1.06 -22.47 -0.37
CA GLU A 47 -0.88 -21.11 -0.88
C GLU A 47 0.59 -20.88 -1.24
N TRP A 48 0.84 -19.89 -2.10
CA TRP A 48 2.20 -19.46 -2.36
C TRP A 48 2.81 -18.87 -1.10
N ALA A 49 3.89 -19.47 -0.62
CA ALA A 49 4.64 -18.91 0.49
C ALA A 49 5.17 -17.52 0.07
N PRO A 50 4.89 -16.45 0.84
CA PRO A 50 5.54 -15.16 0.62
C PRO A 50 7.04 -15.31 0.89
N GLU A 51 7.87 -14.41 0.36
CA GLU A 51 9.29 -14.44 0.67
C GLU A 51 9.54 -14.33 2.20
N PRO A 52 10.63 -14.90 2.74
CA PRO A 52 10.85 -14.96 4.19
C PRO A 52 10.74 -13.62 4.94
N ARG A 53 11.14 -12.51 4.31
CA ARG A 53 11.02 -11.14 4.86
C ARG A 53 9.60 -10.57 4.80
N ASP A 54 8.75 -11.06 3.91
CA ASP A 54 7.35 -10.67 3.76
C ASP A 54 6.43 -11.50 4.67
N VAL A 55 6.91 -12.61 5.24
CA VAL A 55 6.15 -13.41 6.21
C VAL A 55 5.85 -12.59 7.46
N TYR A 56 4.56 -12.43 7.78
CA TYR A 56 4.10 -11.85 9.04
C TYR A 56 3.87 -12.94 10.09
N TRP A 57 4.97 -13.37 10.72
CA TRP A 57 5.04 -14.47 11.68
C TRP A 57 3.96 -14.51 12.78
N PRO A 58 3.57 -13.38 13.42
CA PRO A 58 2.59 -13.42 14.50
C PRO A 58 1.23 -13.99 14.09
N ASN A 59 0.86 -13.88 12.81
CA ASN A 59 -0.43 -14.35 12.32
C ASN A 59 -0.44 -15.84 11.95
N LEU A 60 0.71 -16.49 11.83
CA LEU A 60 0.79 -17.94 11.54
C LEU A 60 0.32 -18.78 12.72
N ALA A 61 0.32 -18.23 13.94
CA ALA A 61 -0.18 -18.88 15.15
C ALA A 61 -1.72 -18.88 15.26
N ILE A 62 -2.45 -18.32 14.29
CA ILE A 62 -3.90 -18.24 14.34
C ILE A 62 -4.53 -19.51 13.74
N PRO A 63 -5.40 -20.23 14.47
CA PRO A 63 -6.11 -21.39 13.91
C PRO A 63 -6.97 -21.00 12.71
N TYR A 64 -6.88 -21.77 11.62
CA TYR A 64 -7.59 -21.51 10.36
C TYR A 64 -9.10 -21.30 10.55
N VAL A 65 -9.74 -22.13 11.39
CA VAL A 65 -11.18 -22.05 11.68
C VAL A 65 -11.61 -20.71 12.29
N SER A 66 -10.72 -20.02 13.00
CA SER A 66 -11.01 -18.74 13.64
C SER A 66 -10.92 -17.54 12.68
N LEU A 67 -10.30 -17.72 11.51
CA LEU A 67 -10.09 -16.64 10.53
C LEU A 67 -11.42 -16.06 10.03
N SER A 68 -12.42 -16.91 9.76
CA SER A 68 -13.74 -16.47 9.31
C SER A 68 -14.44 -15.59 10.34
N VAL A 69 -14.37 -15.96 11.62
CA VAL A 69 -14.96 -15.17 12.73
C VAL A 69 -14.23 -13.83 12.88
N ARG A 70 -12.90 -13.84 12.85
CA ARG A 70 -12.08 -12.62 12.92
C ARG A 70 -12.40 -11.65 11.79
N ARG A 71 -12.50 -12.15 10.55
CA ARG A 71 -12.88 -11.36 9.36
C ARG A 71 -14.29 -10.78 9.50
N LEU A 72 -15.25 -11.54 10.04
CA LEU A 72 -16.60 -11.04 10.31
C LEU A 72 -16.60 -9.92 11.35
N ILE A 73 -15.89 -10.11 12.47
CA ILE A 73 -15.76 -9.09 13.53
C ILE A 73 -15.16 -7.81 12.95
N ILE A 74 -14.08 -7.92 12.16
CA ILE A 74 -13.44 -6.74 11.56
C ILE A 74 -14.33 -6.10 10.48
N ALA A 75 -15.11 -6.87 9.73
CA ALA A 75 -16.07 -6.31 8.79
C ALA A 75 -17.15 -5.46 9.50
N VAL A 76 -17.69 -5.97 10.61
CA VAL A 76 -18.66 -5.23 11.45
C VAL A 76 -18.01 -4.02 12.11
N ALA A 77 -16.82 -4.16 12.68
CA ALA A 77 -16.07 -3.05 13.26
C ALA A 77 -15.74 -1.97 12.22
N PHE A 78 -15.40 -2.36 11.00
CA PHE A 78 -15.13 -1.44 9.90
C PHE A 78 -16.39 -0.70 9.43
N PHE A 79 -17.54 -1.38 9.43
CA PHE A 79 -18.82 -0.74 9.17
C PHE A 79 -19.10 0.37 10.20
N PHE A 80 -18.97 0.07 11.50
CA PHE A 80 -19.16 1.06 12.56
C PHE A 80 -18.12 2.18 12.51
N LEU A 81 -16.86 1.86 12.25
CA LEU A 81 -15.82 2.86 12.02
C LEU A 81 -16.25 3.79 10.89
N THR A 82 -16.67 3.26 9.74
CA THR A 82 -17.05 4.08 8.58
C THR A 82 -18.25 4.97 8.87
N PHE A 83 -19.26 4.48 9.59
CA PHE A 83 -20.48 5.23 9.88
C PHE A 83 -20.29 6.28 10.98
N PHE A 84 -19.68 5.90 12.11
CA PHE A 84 -19.54 6.80 13.25
C PHE A 84 -18.43 7.83 13.06
N PHE A 85 -17.47 7.60 12.18
CA PHE A 85 -16.37 8.55 11.94
C PHE A 85 -16.82 9.83 11.22
N MET A 86 -18.04 9.85 10.64
CA MET A 86 -18.69 11.06 10.16
C MET A 86 -18.96 12.07 11.28
N ILE A 87 -19.26 11.61 12.51
CA ILE A 87 -19.60 12.47 13.64
C ILE A 87 -18.38 13.31 14.07
N PRO A 88 -17.20 12.71 14.38
CA PRO A 88 -15.99 13.47 14.64
C PRO A 88 -15.60 14.40 13.49
N ILE A 89 -15.74 13.97 12.23
CA ILE A 89 -15.46 14.83 11.07
C ILE A 89 -16.35 16.07 11.11
N ALA A 90 -17.65 15.91 11.31
CA ALA A 90 -18.59 17.02 11.36
C ALA A 90 -18.29 17.98 12.52
N ILE A 91 -17.89 17.47 13.69
CA ILE A 91 -17.47 18.29 14.83
C ILE A 91 -16.21 19.08 14.49
N VAL A 92 -15.17 18.42 13.95
CA VAL A 92 -13.90 19.06 13.60
C VAL A 92 -14.11 20.12 12.52
N GLN A 93 -14.88 19.82 11.47
CA GLN A 93 -15.21 20.77 10.41
C GLN A 93 -16.08 21.93 10.92
N GLY A 94 -17.04 21.64 11.81
CA GLY A 94 -17.88 22.65 12.44
C GLY A 94 -17.08 23.61 13.32
N LEU A 95 -16.16 23.10 14.15
CA LEU A 95 -15.24 23.90 14.96
C LEU A 95 -14.23 24.68 14.11
N ALA A 96 -13.81 24.11 12.98
CA ALA A 96 -12.92 24.76 12.01
C ALA A 96 -13.63 25.73 11.06
N SER A 97 -14.92 25.99 11.25
CA SER A 97 -15.69 26.99 10.50
C SER A 97 -15.63 28.36 11.18
N LEU A 98 -15.83 29.44 10.41
CA LEU A 98 -15.89 30.80 10.98
C LEU A 98 -16.88 30.91 12.13
N ASP A 99 -18.09 30.39 11.92
CA ASP A 99 -19.17 30.46 12.92
C ASP A 99 -18.83 29.64 14.16
N GLY A 100 -18.16 28.49 13.98
CA GLY A 100 -17.64 27.67 15.06
C GLY A 100 -16.58 28.38 15.89
N ILE A 101 -15.59 28.99 15.25
CA ILE A 101 -14.50 29.72 15.92
C ILE A 101 -15.06 30.96 16.64
N GLN A 102 -15.96 31.71 16.02
CA GLN A 102 -16.55 32.90 16.64
C GLN A 102 -17.40 32.59 17.88
N LYS A 103 -18.02 31.40 17.92
CA LYS A 103 -18.78 30.91 19.08
C LYS A 103 -17.87 30.31 20.16
N ALA A 104 -16.89 29.49 19.78
CA ALA A 104 -16.01 28.78 20.70
C ALA A 104 -14.93 29.67 21.32
N ALA A 105 -14.42 30.66 20.57
CA ALA A 105 -13.38 31.58 21.00
C ALA A 105 -13.73 33.03 20.61
N PRO A 106 -14.63 33.70 21.37
CA PRO A 106 -15.09 35.05 21.06
C PRO A 106 -13.99 36.11 21.03
N TRP A 107 -12.88 35.86 21.74
CA TRP A 107 -11.70 36.74 21.77
C TRP A 107 -10.92 36.77 20.45
N LEU A 108 -11.11 35.79 19.56
CA LEU A 108 -10.52 35.76 18.21
C LEU A 108 -11.29 36.60 17.19
N LYS A 109 -12.48 37.14 17.53
CA LYS A 109 -13.31 37.94 16.61
C LYS A 109 -12.55 39.09 15.90
N PRO A 110 -11.68 39.88 16.56
CA PRO A 110 -10.93 40.95 15.91
C PRO A 110 -9.90 40.43 14.89
N LEU A 111 -9.35 39.23 15.09
CA LEU A 111 -8.39 38.60 14.18
C LEU A 111 -9.11 37.91 13.01
N VAL A 112 -10.25 37.27 13.28
CA VAL A 112 -11.06 36.54 12.30
C VAL A 112 -11.80 37.48 11.33
N SER A 113 -12.02 38.74 11.71
CA SER A 113 -12.63 39.74 10.84
C SER A 113 -11.69 40.29 9.76
N ILE A 114 -10.37 40.02 9.85
CA ILE A 114 -9.40 40.41 8.83
C ILE A 114 -9.70 39.64 7.53
N PRO A 115 -9.89 40.31 6.36
CA PRO A 115 -10.35 39.66 5.13
C PRO A 115 -9.51 38.46 4.66
N ILE A 116 -8.19 38.55 4.83
CA ILE A 116 -7.24 37.51 4.48
C ILE A 116 -7.41 36.29 5.40
N ILE A 117 -7.45 36.51 6.71
CA ILE A 117 -7.60 35.45 7.71
C ILE A 117 -8.97 34.79 7.58
N LYS A 118 -10.01 35.58 7.36
CA LYS A 118 -11.37 35.09 7.10
C LYS A 118 -11.41 34.12 5.92
N SER A 119 -10.78 34.50 4.80
CA SER A 119 -10.71 33.69 3.59
C SER A 119 -9.90 32.42 3.81
N PHE A 120 -8.79 32.49 4.55
CA PHE A 120 -7.98 31.33 4.90
C PHE A 120 -8.74 30.34 5.79
N ILE A 121 -9.44 30.82 6.82
CA ILE A 121 -10.24 29.99 7.72
C ILE A 121 -11.37 29.29 6.95
N GLN A 122 -12.10 30.00 6.07
CA GLN A 122 -13.16 29.36 5.30
C GLN A 122 -12.66 28.36 4.25
N GLY A 123 -11.52 28.65 3.62
CA GLY A 123 -11.04 27.88 2.47
C GLY A 123 -10.11 26.71 2.81
N PHE A 124 -9.23 26.86 3.80
CA PHE A 124 -8.11 25.94 4.05
C PHE A 124 -8.23 25.19 5.38
N LEU A 125 -8.69 25.85 6.44
CA LEU A 125 -8.66 25.30 7.79
C LEU A 125 -9.46 23.98 7.94
N PRO A 126 -10.67 23.83 7.39
CA PRO A 126 -11.41 22.56 7.45
C PRO A 126 -10.65 21.41 6.77
N GLY A 127 -9.94 21.69 5.67
CA GLY A 127 -9.12 20.70 4.95
C GLY A 127 -7.92 20.24 5.76
N ILE A 128 -7.22 21.19 6.42
CA ILE A 128 -6.09 20.88 7.30
C ILE A 128 -6.57 20.08 8.52
N ALA A 129 -7.67 20.51 9.15
CA ALA A 129 -8.22 19.84 10.32
C ALA A 129 -8.68 18.41 10.00
N LEU A 130 -9.34 18.20 8.85
CA LEU A 130 -9.69 16.87 8.35
C LEU A 130 -8.44 16.01 8.12
N LYS A 131 -7.41 16.57 7.48
CA LYS A 131 -6.15 15.85 7.21
C LYS A 131 -5.49 15.39 8.51
N LEU A 132 -5.38 16.27 9.52
CA LEU A 132 -4.83 15.93 10.83
C LEU A 132 -5.58 14.79 11.50
N PHE A 133 -6.91 14.79 11.41
CA PHE A 133 -7.73 13.71 11.97
C PHE A 133 -7.53 12.38 11.23
N LEU A 134 -7.34 12.42 9.91
CA LEU A 134 -7.11 11.24 9.08
C LEU A 134 -5.70 10.65 9.19
N ILE A 135 -4.72 11.33 9.77
CA ILE A 135 -3.34 10.81 9.92
C ILE A 135 -3.31 9.49 10.72
N PHE A 136 -4.21 9.30 11.69
CA PHE A 136 -4.25 8.09 12.51
C PHE A 136 -4.97 6.91 11.84
N LEU A 137 -5.81 7.20 10.84
CA LEU A 137 -6.67 6.19 10.22
C LEU A 137 -5.89 5.03 9.58
N PRO A 138 -4.82 5.24 8.79
CA PRO A 138 -4.04 4.13 8.23
C PRO A 138 -3.49 3.17 9.29
N THR A 139 -3.09 3.70 10.46
CA THR A 139 -2.62 2.88 11.58
C THR A 139 -3.75 2.01 12.13
N ILE A 140 -4.94 2.58 12.32
CA ILE A 140 -6.14 1.83 12.76
C ILE A 140 -6.47 0.72 11.75
N LEU A 141 -6.50 1.05 10.45
CA LEU A 141 -6.82 0.09 9.39
C LEU A 141 -5.76 -1.01 9.25
N MET A 142 -4.49 -0.69 9.51
CA MET A 142 -3.41 -1.68 9.56
C MET A 142 -3.57 -2.62 10.77
N ILE A 143 -3.92 -2.10 11.95
CA ILE A 143 -4.19 -2.93 13.15
C ILE A 143 -5.38 -3.86 12.89
N MET A 144 -6.46 -3.35 12.29
CA MET A 144 -7.62 -4.16 11.91
C MET A 144 -7.23 -5.28 10.93
N SER A 145 -6.38 -4.97 9.95
CA SER A 145 -5.91 -5.96 8.96
C SER A 145 -4.99 -7.00 9.60
N LYS A 146 -4.14 -6.62 10.57
CA LYS A 146 -3.33 -7.56 11.35
C LYS A 146 -4.21 -8.54 12.13
N PHE A 147 -5.29 -8.05 12.76
CA PHE A 147 -6.21 -8.90 13.54
C PHE A 147 -6.96 -9.95 12.68
N GLU A 148 -7.17 -9.68 11.38
CA GLU A 148 -7.81 -10.64 10.46
C GLU A 148 -6.98 -11.90 10.20
N GLY A 149 -5.67 -11.86 10.46
CA GLY A 149 -4.79 -13.02 10.32
C GLY A 149 -4.25 -13.26 8.91
N PHE A 150 -3.83 -12.23 8.18
CA PHE A 150 -3.06 -12.43 6.93
C PHE A 150 -1.61 -12.81 7.26
N GLY A 151 -1.07 -13.79 6.53
CA GLY A 151 0.28 -14.33 6.73
C GLY A 151 1.41 -13.52 6.09
N SER A 152 1.12 -12.50 5.28
CA SER A 152 2.14 -11.67 4.62
C SER A 152 1.93 -10.17 4.81
N ILE A 153 3.02 -9.40 4.83
CA ILE A 153 3.00 -7.94 4.93
C ILE A 153 2.36 -7.34 3.66
N SER A 154 2.70 -7.88 2.50
CA SER A 154 2.11 -7.53 1.20
C SER A 154 0.58 -7.64 1.19
N SER A 155 0.04 -8.73 1.75
CA SER A 155 -1.41 -8.94 1.86
C SER A 155 -2.06 -8.01 2.88
N LEU A 156 -1.38 -7.74 4.01
CA LEU A 156 -1.83 -6.79 5.02
C LEU A 156 -1.93 -5.36 4.45
N GLU A 157 -0.92 -4.92 3.69
CA GLU A 157 -0.92 -3.60 3.06
C GLU A 157 -2.00 -3.49 1.99
N ARG A 158 -2.17 -4.51 1.12
CA ARG A 158 -3.26 -4.54 0.12
C ARG A 158 -4.64 -4.46 0.76
N ARG A 159 -4.86 -5.20 1.84
CA ARG A 159 -6.13 -5.21 2.57
C ARG A 159 -6.39 -3.87 3.27
N SER A 160 -5.37 -3.30 3.91
CA SER A 160 -5.45 -2.00 4.57
C SER A 160 -5.75 -0.88 3.54
N ALA A 161 -5.06 -0.90 2.39
CA ALA A 161 -5.32 0.01 1.29
C ALA A 161 -6.76 -0.09 0.78
N SER A 162 -7.26 -1.33 0.57
CA SER A 162 -8.64 -1.55 0.12
C SER A 162 -9.68 -0.96 1.08
N ARG A 163 -9.48 -1.13 2.39
CA ARG A 163 -10.34 -0.51 3.41
C ARG A 163 -10.25 1.00 3.40
N TYR A 164 -9.04 1.53 3.26
CA TYR A 164 -8.86 2.98 3.27
C TYR A 164 -9.49 3.62 2.02
N TYR A 165 -9.43 2.96 0.87
CA TYR A 165 -10.14 3.40 -0.33
C TYR A 165 -11.66 3.41 -0.09
N LEU A 166 -12.23 2.33 0.46
CA LEU A 166 -13.67 2.26 0.75
C LEU A 166 -14.08 3.33 1.78
N PHE A 167 -13.26 3.53 2.81
CA PHE A 167 -13.46 4.59 3.80
C PHE A 167 -13.45 5.98 3.15
N SER A 168 -12.47 6.24 2.27
CA SER A 168 -12.32 7.52 1.56
C SER A 168 -13.49 7.75 0.60
N PHE A 169 -13.95 6.71 -0.08
CA PHE A 169 -15.13 6.75 -0.94
C PHE A 169 -16.39 7.13 -0.14
N VAL A 170 -16.63 6.49 1.00
CA VAL A 170 -17.84 6.74 1.81
C VAL A 170 -17.77 8.05 2.58
N ASN A 171 -16.68 8.33 3.29
CA ASN A 171 -16.59 9.50 4.18
C ASN A 171 -16.13 10.76 3.45
N ILE A 172 -15.11 10.67 2.60
CA ILE A 172 -14.53 11.86 1.97
C ILE A 172 -15.33 12.24 0.72
N PHE A 173 -15.63 11.28 -0.15
CA PHE A 173 -16.40 11.55 -1.36
C PHE A 173 -17.91 11.66 -1.06
N LEU A 174 -18.59 10.55 -0.74
CA LEU A 174 -20.04 10.57 -0.50
C LEU A 174 -20.41 11.43 0.71
N GLY A 175 -19.67 11.32 1.81
CA GLY A 175 -19.92 12.07 3.04
C GLY A 175 -19.91 13.57 2.83
N ASN A 176 -18.92 14.16 2.14
CA ASN A 176 -18.93 15.61 1.90
C ASN A 176 -20.01 16.06 0.90
N ILE A 177 -20.41 15.19 -0.03
CA ILE A 177 -21.54 15.47 -0.94
C ILE A 177 -22.85 15.47 -0.15
N LEU A 178 -23.05 14.51 0.75
CA LEU A 178 -24.27 14.34 1.54
C LEU A 178 -24.35 15.34 2.70
N THR A 179 -23.31 15.43 3.54
CA THR A 179 -23.24 16.24 4.77
C THR A 179 -23.30 17.75 4.52
N GLY A 180 -22.92 18.19 3.32
CA GLY A 180 -23.17 19.57 2.87
C GLY A 180 -24.64 20.00 2.84
N SER A 181 -25.54 19.04 3.07
CA SER A 181 -27.01 19.14 3.02
C SER A 181 -27.70 18.48 4.24
N ALA A 182 -27.00 17.64 5.03
CA ALA A 182 -27.65 16.47 5.65
C ALA A 182 -27.58 16.35 7.19
N PHE A 183 -28.03 17.36 7.92
CA PHE A 183 -28.86 17.03 9.09
C PHE A 183 -30.34 17.34 8.83
N GLN A 184 -30.64 18.38 8.05
CA GLN A 184 -32.00 18.70 7.64
C GLN A 184 -32.45 17.93 6.38
N GLN A 185 -31.54 17.55 5.47
CA GLN A 185 -31.90 16.73 4.29
C GLN A 185 -31.66 15.24 4.47
N LEU A 186 -31.02 14.76 5.55
CA LEU A 186 -30.84 13.32 5.73
C LEU A 186 -32.19 12.62 5.96
N ASP A 187 -33.07 13.27 6.72
CA ASP A 187 -34.44 12.82 6.92
C ASP A 187 -35.23 12.82 5.60
N SER A 188 -35.11 13.88 4.80
CA SER A 188 -35.75 13.93 3.48
C SER A 188 -35.12 12.95 2.48
N PHE A 189 -33.83 12.63 2.59
CA PHE A 189 -33.12 11.70 1.71
C PHE A 189 -33.43 10.23 2.05
N ILE A 190 -33.50 9.85 3.33
CA ILE A 190 -33.86 8.49 3.73
C ILE A 190 -35.30 8.16 3.31
N HIS A 191 -36.20 9.16 3.35
CA HIS A 191 -37.59 9.01 2.92
C HIS A 191 -37.80 9.25 1.41
N GLN A 192 -36.75 9.56 0.64
CA GLN A 192 -36.86 9.71 -0.82
C GLN A 192 -36.91 8.35 -1.52
N PRO A 193 -37.75 8.19 -2.56
CA PRO A 193 -37.76 6.99 -3.38
C PRO A 193 -36.41 6.78 -4.08
N ALA A 194 -35.98 5.52 -4.23
CA ALA A 194 -34.65 5.17 -4.75
C ALA A 194 -34.31 5.78 -6.12
N ASN A 195 -35.33 6.08 -6.93
CA ASN A 195 -35.19 6.71 -8.25
C ASN A 195 -34.69 8.17 -8.17
N GLN A 196 -34.79 8.84 -7.01
CA GLN A 196 -34.37 10.22 -6.83
C GLN A 196 -32.93 10.36 -6.33
N TYR A 197 -32.29 9.29 -5.82
CA TYR A 197 -30.90 9.36 -5.35
C TYR A 197 -29.91 9.86 -6.41
N PRO A 198 -29.92 9.37 -7.67
CA PRO A 198 -29.00 9.86 -8.69
C PRO A 198 -29.21 11.35 -8.99
N ILE A 199 -30.47 11.82 -8.96
CA ILE A 199 -30.86 13.22 -9.25
C ILE A 199 -30.31 14.14 -8.14
N THR A 200 -30.58 13.82 -6.88
CA THR A 200 -30.11 14.61 -5.74
C THR A 200 -28.59 14.68 -5.71
N ILE A 201 -27.91 13.55 -5.89
CA ILE A 201 -26.44 13.47 -5.96
C ILE A 201 -25.91 14.27 -7.16
N GLY A 202 -26.52 14.14 -8.33
CA GLY A 202 -26.12 14.82 -9.56
C GLY A 202 -26.16 16.35 -9.44
N THR A 203 -27.13 16.91 -8.70
CA THR A 203 -27.21 18.35 -8.46
C THR A 203 -26.26 18.86 -7.36
N ALA A 204 -25.97 18.03 -6.35
CA ALA A 204 -25.11 18.40 -5.23
C ALA A 204 -23.61 18.41 -5.61
N ILE A 205 -23.18 17.48 -6.47
CA ILE A 205 -21.77 17.30 -6.85
C ILE A 205 -21.13 18.58 -7.46
N PRO A 206 -21.74 19.25 -8.48
CA PRO A 206 -21.17 20.48 -9.03
C PRO A 206 -20.94 21.57 -7.97
N LEU A 207 -21.87 21.71 -7.01
CA LEU A 207 -21.80 22.72 -5.95
C LEU A 207 -20.63 22.50 -4.98
N LYS A 208 -20.12 21.27 -4.89
CA LYS A 208 -18.99 20.90 -4.02
C LYS A 208 -17.62 20.91 -4.72
N ALA A 209 -17.55 21.28 -6.00
CA ALA A 209 -16.29 21.31 -6.75
C ALA A 209 -15.23 22.20 -6.07
N SER A 210 -15.60 23.38 -5.57
CA SER A 210 -14.67 24.30 -4.91
C SER A 210 -14.01 23.70 -3.66
N PHE A 211 -14.76 22.88 -2.90
CA PHE A 211 -14.21 22.16 -1.74
C PHE A 211 -13.19 21.12 -2.16
N PHE A 212 -13.47 20.34 -3.22
CA PHE A 212 -12.51 19.34 -3.68
C PHE A 212 -11.26 19.96 -4.30
N ILE A 213 -11.37 21.15 -4.92
CA ILE A 213 -10.20 21.91 -5.39
C ILE A 213 -9.30 22.28 -4.21
N THR A 214 -9.84 22.88 -3.14
CA THR A 214 -9.04 23.21 -1.96
C THR A 214 -8.51 21.97 -1.25
N TYR A 215 -9.29 20.88 -1.20
CA TYR A 215 -8.83 19.59 -0.68
C TYR A 215 -7.62 19.05 -1.46
N ILE A 216 -7.64 19.08 -2.80
CA ILE A 216 -6.51 18.63 -3.64
C ILE A 216 -5.27 19.51 -3.42
N MET A 217 -5.44 20.81 -3.26
CA MET A 217 -4.31 21.73 -2.98
C MET A 217 -3.69 21.45 -1.60
N VAL A 218 -4.51 21.19 -0.58
CA VAL A 218 -4.04 20.94 0.79
C VAL A 218 -3.54 19.50 0.96
N ASP A 219 -4.35 18.49 0.69
CA ASP A 219 -3.91 17.11 0.88
C ASP A 219 -2.89 16.70 -0.18
N GLY A 220 -3.18 16.98 -1.45
CA GLY A 220 -2.35 16.60 -2.59
C GLY A 220 -1.07 17.42 -2.69
N TRP A 221 -1.16 18.69 -3.11
CA TRP A 221 0.05 19.48 -3.41
C TRP A 221 0.92 19.70 -2.18
N SER A 222 0.35 20.21 -1.08
CA SER A 222 1.13 20.44 0.13
C SER A 222 1.58 19.15 0.80
N GLY A 223 0.81 18.05 0.65
CA GLY A 223 1.21 16.73 1.16
C GLY A 223 2.42 16.17 0.43
N ILE A 224 2.44 16.23 -0.90
CA ILE A 224 3.59 15.78 -1.69
C ILE A 224 4.81 16.67 -1.45
N ALA A 225 4.62 17.99 -1.34
CA ALA A 225 5.71 18.90 -0.99
C ALA A 225 6.29 18.61 0.40
N ALA A 226 5.44 18.30 1.38
CA ALA A 226 5.88 17.89 2.73
C ALA A 226 6.54 16.51 2.75
N GLU A 227 6.10 15.59 1.89
CA GLU A 227 6.68 14.25 1.76
C GLU A 227 8.15 14.32 1.33
N VAL A 228 8.53 15.26 0.46
CA VAL A 228 9.93 15.49 0.05
C VAL A 228 10.84 15.77 1.25
N LEU A 229 10.34 16.51 2.25
CA LEU A 229 11.12 16.86 3.44
C LEU A 229 11.32 15.68 4.40
N MET A 230 10.49 14.63 4.28
CA MET A 230 10.55 13.44 5.12
C MET A 230 10.73 13.77 6.62
N LEU A 231 9.92 14.70 7.13
CA LEU A 231 10.09 15.25 8.49
C LEU A 231 10.06 14.18 9.58
N LYS A 232 9.21 13.16 9.44
CA LYS A 232 9.08 12.07 10.42
C LYS A 232 10.40 11.28 10.60
N PRO A 233 10.96 10.62 9.55
CA PRO A 233 12.22 9.91 9.71
C PRO A 233 13.39 10.86 10.03
N LEU A 234 13.39 12.10 9.54
CA LEU A 234 14.43 13.08 9.86
C LEU A 234 14.49 13.40 11.37
N ILE A 235 13.34 13.70 11.98
CA ILE A 235 13.25 13.98 13.42
C ILE A 235 13.62 12.74 14.24
N ILE A 236 13.11 11.56 13.86
CA ILE A 236 13.43 10.29 14.55
C ILE A 236 14.92 9.98 14.44
N TYR A 237 15.54 10.19 13.28
CA TYR A 237 16.97 9.98 13.08
C TYR A 237 17.79 10.87 14.02
N HIS A 238 17.52 12.18 14.08
CA HIS A 238 18.23 13.07 14.99
C HIS A 238 18.01 12.73 16.46
N LEU A 239 16.79 12.31 16.83
CA LEU A 239 16.47 11.87 18.18
C LEU A 239 17.23 10.60 18.56
N LYS A 240 17.21 9.57 17.70
CA LYS A 240 17.97 8.32 17.89
C LYS A 240 19.47 8.60 17.96
N ASN A 241 19.98 9.45 17.08
CA ASN A 241 21.40 9.78 17.04
C ASN A 241 21.87 10.53 18.29
N PHE A 242 21.00 11.34 18.91
CA PHE A 242 21.35 12.04 20.14
C PHE A 242 21.27 11.14 21.38
N PHE A 243 20.30 10.21 21.45
CA PHE A 243 20.03 9.44 22.67
C PHE A 243 20.50 7.99 22.67
N LEU A 244 20.59 7.32 21.51
CA LEU A 244 20.73 5.86 21.41
C LEU A 244 21.99 5.39 20.66
N VAL A 245 22.46 6.16 19.68
CA VAL A 245 23.57 5.75 18.81
C VAL A 245 24.91 5.81 19.56
N LYS A 246 25.64 4.68 19.57
CA LYS A 246 26.99 4.58 20.11
C LYS A 246 28.01 4.12 19.06
N THR A 247 27.58 3.29 18.11
CA THR A 247 28.42 2.73 17.05
C THR A 247 27.99 3.18 15.65
N GLU A 248 28.84 2.98 14.65
CA GLU A 248 28.48 3.25 13.25
C GLU A 248 27.33 2.36 12.75
N LYS A 249 27.26 1.11 13.22
CA LYS A 249 26.14 0.20 12.91
C LYS A 249 24.81 0.71 13.46
N ASP A 250 24.80 1.22 14.69
CA ASP A 250 23.59 1.81 15.29
C ASP A 250 23.10 3.02 14.46
N ARG A 251 24.03 3.74 13.82
CA ARG A 251 23.71 4.87 12.94
C ARG A 251 23.08 4.42 11.62
N GLU A 252 23.52 3.30 11.07
CA GLU A 252 22.89 2.68 9.90
C GLU A 252 21.48 2.19 10.24
N GLU A 253 21.29 1.54 11.39
CA GLU A 253 19.96 1.12 11.88
C GLU A 253 19.03 2.30 12.20
N ALA A 254 19.59 3.42 12.64
CA ALA A 254 18.84 4.66 12.83
C ALA A 254 18.40 5.27 11.49
N MET A 255 19.10 4.98 10.39
CA MET A 255 18.85 5.52 9.05
C MET A 255 17.85 4.64 8.28
N ASP A 256 16.68 4.38 8.88
CA ASP A 256 15.58 3.65 8.26
C ASP A 256 14.50 4.61 7.71
N PRO A 257 14.41 4.79 6.38
CA PRO A 257 13.39 5.63 5.76
C PRO A 257 12.02 4.95 5.64
N GLY A 258 11.93 3.62 5.85
CA GLY A 258 10.74 2.83 5.59
C GLY A 258 10.46 2.55 4.11
N SER A 259 9.26 2.01 3.85
CA SER A 259 8.77 1.68 2.51
C SER A 259 7.96 2.84 1.89
N ILE A 260 7.57 2.68 0.62
CA ILE A 260 6.78 3.66 -0.17
C ILE A 260 5.41 3.94 0.48
N GLY A 261 4.94 3.10 1.41
CA GLY A 261 3.67 3.30 2.12
C GLY A 261 2.45 3.01 1.24
N PHE A 262 2.40 1.84 0.61
CA PHE A 262 1.31 1.43 -0.28
C PHE A 262 -0.08 1.56 0.35
N ASN A 263 -0.19 1.23 1.64
CA ASN A 263 -1.40 1.37 2.46
C ASN A 263 -1.97 2.79 2.52
N THR A 264 -1.18 3.84 2.29
CA THR A 264 -1.60 5.25 2.37
C THR A 264 -1.61 5.96 1.01
N GLY A 265 -0.58 5.72 0.19
CA GLY A 265 -0.42 6.38 -1.10
C GLY A 265 -1.42 5.89 -2.14
N GLU A 266 -1.64 4.58 -2.23
CA GLU A 266 -2.52 3.99 -3.24
C GLU A 266 -4.00 4.43 -3.11
N PRO A 267 -4.61 4.42 -1.91
CA PRO A 267 -5.99 4.90 -1.73
C PRO A 267 -6.16 6.39 -2.04
N ARG A 268 -5.15 7.21 -1.71
CA ARG A 268 -5.15 8.65 -2.00
C ARG A 268 -5.16 8.90 -3.51
N ILE A 269 -4.30 8.22 -4.26
CA ILE A 269 -4.25 8.31 -5.72
C ILE A 269 -5.58 7.89 -6.34
N GLN A 270 -6.19 6.80 -5.85
CA GLN A 270 -7.48 6.33 -6.34
C GLN A 270 -8.63 7.29 -6.05
N LEU A 271 -8.59 7.99 -4.92
CA LEU A 271 -9.56 9.06 -4.63
C LEU A 271 -9.44 10.19 -5.67
N TYR A 272 -8.23 10.60 -6.04
CA TYR A 272 -8.04 11.62 -7.09
C TYR A 272 -8.43 11.13 -8.48
N PHE A 273 -8.23 9.84 -8.80
CA PHE A 273 -8.80 9.25 -10.01
C PHE A 273 -10.33 9.30 -10.02
N LEU A 274 -10.97 8.93 -8.90
CA LEU A 274 -12.43 9.04 -8.77
C LEU A 274 -12.92 10.47 -8.98
N LEU A 275 -12.30 11.45 -8.29
CA LEU A 275 -12.66 12.85 -8.44
C LEU A 275 -12.46 13.33 -9.87
N GLY A 276 -11.35 12.96 -10.52
CA GLY A 276 -11.07 13.31 -11.91
C GLY A 276 -12.12 12.75 -12.86
N LEU A 277 -12.46 11.47 -12.73
CA LEU A 277 -13.46 10.82 -13.57
C LEU A 277 -14.87 11.39 -13.36
N VAL A 278 -15.26 11.69 -12.12
CA VAL A 278 -16.56 12.26 -11.80
C VAL A 278 -16.66 13.71 -12.30
N TYR A 279 -15.65 14.54 -12.00
CA TYR A 279 -15.69 15.97 -12.33
C TYR A 279 -15.30 16.29 -13.77
N ALA A 280 -14.70 15.36 -14.53
CA ALA A 280 -14.35 15.56 -15.93
C ALA A 280 -15.55 16.03 -16.79
N ALA A 281 -16.72 15.41 -16.61
CA ALA A 281 -17.92 15.77 -17.35
C ALA A 281 -18.78 16.84 -16.64
N VAL A 282 -18.59 17.03 -15.33
CA VAL A 282 -19.45 17.90 -14.50
C VAL A 282 -18.85 19.31 -14.37
N THR A 283 -17.62 19.40 -13.88
CA THR A 283 -16.91 20.66 -13.62
C THR A 283 -15.43 20.50 -14.01
N PRO A 284 -15.08 20.72 -15.30
CA PRO A 284 -13.73 20.47 -15.81
C PRO A 284 -12.62 21.29 -15.14
N THR A 285 -12.97 22.36 -14.43
CA THR A 285 -12.00 23.21 -13.72
C THR A 285 -11.25 22.46 -12.61
N VAL A 286 -11.73 21.31 -12.15
CA VAL A 286 -11.02 20.45 -11.17
C VAL A 286 -9.82 19.73 -11.81
N LEU A 287 -9.89 19.40 -13.12
CA LEU A 287 -8.89 18.56 -13.80
C LEU A 287 -7.47 19.14 -13.80
N PRO A 288 -7.24 20.44 -14.08
CA PRO A 288 -5.89 21.00 -14.02
C PRO A 288 -5.21 20.79 -12.66
N PHE A 289 -5.97 20.89 -11.55
CA PHE A 289 -5.41 20.69 -10.21
C PHE A 289 -4.97 19.25 -9.97
N ILE A 290 -5.73 18.28 -10.49
CA ILE A 290 -5.40 16.85 -10.42
C ILE A 290 -4.21 16.52 -11.31
N ILE A 291 -4.13 17.08 -12.52
CA ILE A 291 -3.01 16.86 -13.44
C ILE A 291 -1.70 17.39 -12.84
N ILE A 292 -1.73 18.60 -12.25
CA ILE A 292 -0.57 19.17 -11.54
C ILE A 292 -0.16 18.27 -10.38
N PHE A 293 -1.13 17.76 -9.60
CA PHE A 293 -0.85 16.81 -8.52
C PHE A 293 -0.11 15.57 -9.05
N PHE A 294 -0.60 14.95 -10.13
CA PHE A 294 0.03 13.76 -10.70
C PHE A 294 1.42 14.04 -11.26
N GLY A 295 1.63 15.18 -11.93
CA GLY A 295 2.95 15.59 -12.41
C GLY A 295 3.96 15.77 -11.28
N LEU A 296 3.58 16.48 -10.21
CA LEU A 296 4.42 16.67 -9.03
C LEU A 296 4.68 15.34 -8.31
N ALA A 297 3.63 14.55 -8.05
CA ALA A 297 3.74 13.26 -7.38
C ALA A 297 4.67 12.30 -8.15
N TYR A 298 4.56 12.26 -9.49
CA TYR A 298 5.43 11.42 -10.32
C TYR A 298 6.91 11.78 -10.15
N VAL A 299 7.25 13.08 -10.25
CA VAL A 299 8.65 13.52 -10.12
C VAL A 299 9.19 13.26 -8.71
N VAL A 300 8.38 13.55 -7.68
CA VAL A 300 8.77 13.37 -6.28
C VAL A 300 8.95 11.89 -5.92
N PHE A 301 7.94 11.05 -6.17
CA PHE A 301 8.05 9.63 -5.84
C PHE A 301 9.11 8.93 -6.68
N ARG A 302 9.30 9.32 -7.96
CA ARG A 302 10.42 8.81 -8.75
C ARG A 302 11.77 9.16 -8.12
N HIS A 303 11.94 10.37 -7.63
CA HIS A 303 13.17 10.78 -6.93
C HIS A 303 13.36 9.97 -5.63
N GLN A 304 12.32 9.83 -4.82
CA GLN A 304 12.41 9.13 -3.53
C GLN A 304 12.59 7.62 -3.67
N ILE A 305 11.98 6.98 -4.66
CA ILE A 305 12.19 5.56 -4.96
C ILE A 305 13.64 5.29 -5.35
N ILE A 306 14.28 6.20 -6.08
CA ILE A 306 15.69 6.04 -6.50
C ILE A 306 16.65 6.28 -5.33
N ASN A 307 16.36 7.27 -4.46
CA ASN A 307 17.35 7.77 -3.51
C ASN A 307 17.14 7.33 -2.06
N VAL A 308 15.91 6.99 -1.66
CA VAL A 308 15.55 6.88 -0.24
C VAL A 308 14.82 5.59 0.10
N TYR A 309 13.64 5.34 -0.48
CA TYR A 309 12.77 4.26 0.01
C TYR A 309 13.42 2.88 -0.13
N ASN A 310 13.32 2.08 0.94
CA ASN A 310 13.73 0.69 0.91
C ASN A 310 12.50 -0.20 0.74
N GLN A 311 12.55 -1.10 -0.24
CA GLN A 311 11.45 -2.02 -0.51
C GLN A 311 11.51 -3.19 0.48
N GLN A 312 10.57 -3.20 1.43
CA GLN A 312 10.49 -4.23 2.46
C GLN A 312 10.10 -5.60 1.91
N TYR A 313 9.30 -5.63 0.84
CA TYR A 313 8.88 -6.86 0.20
C TYR A 313 8.73 -6.75 -1.32
N GLU A 314 8.91 -7.85 -2.06
CA GLU A 314 8.65 -7.94 -3.51
C GLU A 314 7.37 -8.72 -3.80
N SER A 315 6.35 -8.02 -4.30
CA SER A 315 5.03 -8.60 -4.59
C SER A 315 4.83 -8.98 -6.06
N GLY A 316 5.73 -8.59 -6.97
CA GLY A 316 5.55 -8.84 -8.41
C GLY A 316 4.35 -8.11 -9.00
N ALA A 317 4.00 -6.94 -8.46
CA ALA A 317 2.83 -6.14 -8.84
C ALA A 317 1.46 -6.88 -8.74
N ALA A 318 1.35 -7.89 -7.88
CA ALA A 318 0.11 -8.65 -7.67
C ALA A 318 -1.09 -7.82 -7.16
N PHE A 319 -0.87 -6.56 -6.78
CA PHE A 319 -1.92 -5.60 -6.41
C PHE A 319 -2.65 -4.98 -7.61
N TRP A 320 -2.14 -5.11 -8.84
CA TRP A 320 -2.72 -4.44 -10.02
C TRP A 320 -4.18 -4.80 -10.32
N PRO A 321 -4.64 -6.06 -10.18
CA PRO A 321 -6.05 -6.40 -10.33
C PRO A 321 -6.96 -5.62 -9.35
N ASP A 322 -6.51 -5.39 -8.13
CA ASP A 322 -7.25 -4.61 -7.12
C ASP A 322 -7.35 -3.14 -7.55
N VAL A 323 -6.26 -2.57 -8.05
CA VAL A 323 -6.22 -1.18 -8.54
C VAL A 323 -7.14 -1.02 -9.74
N HIS A 324 -7.05 -1.92 -10.72
CA HIS A 324 -7.90 -1.91 -11.91
C HIS A 324 -9.39 -1.99 -11.54
N PHE A 325 -9.76 -2.90 -10.64
CA PHE A 325 -11.13 -3.05 -10.18
C PHE A 325 -11.68 -1.76 -9.55
N ARG A 326 -10.90 -1.07 -8.73
CA ARG A 326 -11.33 0.19 -8.09
C ARG A 326 -11.46 1.34 -9.09
N ILE A 327 -10.61 1.42 -10.11
CA ILE A 327 -10.75 2.40 -11.19
C ILE A 327 -12.02 2.12 -12.01
N ILE A 328 -12.33 0.85 -12.29
CA ILE A 328 -13.58 0.46 -12.94
C ILE A 328 -14.80 0.86 -12.10
N ILE A 329 -14.77 0.64 -10.78
CA ILE A 329 -15.83 1.13 -9.88
C ILE A 329 -15.95 2.65 -9.98
N ALA A 330 -14.83 3.39 -9.96
CA ALA A 330 -14.84 4.84 -10.08
C ALA A 330 -15.45 5.33 -11.41
N LEU A 331 -15.20 4.61 -12.51
CA LEU A 331 -15.83 4.88 -13.81
C LEU A 331 -17.35 4.66 -13.76
N ILE A 332 -17.80 3.55 -13.15
CA ILE A 332 -19.23 3.27 -12.98
C ILE A 332 -19.89 4.36 -12.13
N VAL A 333 -19.25 4.78 -11.03
CA VAL A 333 -19.74 5.88 -10.18
C VAL A 333 -19.85 7.17 -10.99
N SER A 334 -18.83 7.52 -11.80
CA SER A 334 -18.87 8.69 -12.68
C SER A 334 -20.05 8.65 -13.65
N GLN A 335 -20.31 7.50 -14.28
CA GLN A 335 -21.42 7.33 -15.22
C GLN A 335 -22.80 7.46 -14.52
N ILE A 336 -22.95 6.91 -13.31
CA ILE A 336 -24.17 7.05 -12.51
C ILE A 336 -24.41 8.52 -12.12
N VAL A 337 -23.36 9.22 -11.69
CA VAL A 337 -23.43 10.65 -11.36
C VAL A 337 -23.82 11.48 -12.59
N LEU A 338 -23.22 11.21 -13.74
CA LEU A 338 -23.51 11.89 -15.00
C LEU A 338 -24.97 11.67 -15.43
N MET A 339 -25.47 10.44 -15.29
CA MET A 339 -26.87 10.10 -15.53
C MET A 339 -27.81 10.89 -14.62
N GLY A 340 -27.48 10.97 -13.33
CA GLY A 340 -28.20 11.77 -12.35
C GLY A 340 -28.28 13.26 -12.74
N LEU A 341 -27.14 13.86 -13.09
CA LEU A 341 -27.06 15.26 -13.51
C LEU A 341 -27.85 15.54 -14.81
N LEU A 342 -27.71 14.71 -15.84
CA LEU A 342 -28.38 14.95 -17.13
C LEU A 342 -29.90 14.77 -17.05
N THR A 343 -30.37 13.85 -16.19
CA THR A 343 -31.81 13.67 -15.91
C THR A 343 -32.41 14.95 -15.28
N THR A 344 -31.67 15.64 -14.40
CA THR A 344 -32.14 16.90 -13.78
C THR A 344 -32.33 18.03 -14.80
N LYS A 345 -31.53 18.05 -15.87
CA LYS A 345 -31.58 19.07 -16.92
C LYS A 345 -32.68 18.81 -17.97
N LYS A 346 -33.61 17.89 -17.71
CA LYS A 346 -34.67 17.45 -18.64
C LYS A 346 -34.14 16.89 -19.97
N ALA A 347 -32.86 16.50 -20.03
CA ALA A 347 -32.25 15.87 -21.19
C ALA A 347 -32.56 14.36 -21.25
N ALA A 348 -33.85 14.01 -21.15
CA ALA A 348 -34.31 12.62 -21.07
C ALA A 348 -33.95 11.78 -22.32
N SER A 349 -33.77 12.44 -23.47
CA SER A 349 -33.32 11.79 -24.71
C SER A 349 -31.91 11.17 -24.61
N SER A 350 -31.09 11.61 -23.65
CA SER A 350 -29.72 11.11 -23.46
C SER A 350 -29.66 9.90 -22.54
N THR A 351 -30.71 9.63 -21.75
CA THR A 351 -30.73 8.56 -20.74
C THR A 351 -30.50 7.16 -21.31
N PRO A 352 -31.08 6.76 -22.46
CA PRO A 352 -30.82 5.44 -23.05
C PRO A 352 -29.34 5.21 -23.39
N PHE A 353 -28.66 6.23 -23.93
CA PHE A 353 -27.23 6.14 -24.28
C PHE A 353 -26.34 6.04 -23.03
N LEU A 354 -26.71 6.69 -21.93
CA LEU A 354 -25.95 6.65 -20.68
C LEU A 354 -26.07 5.32 -19.95
N ILE A 355 -27.18 4.60 -20.09
CA ILE A 355 -27.37 3.26 -19.49
C ILE A 355 -26.47 2.22 -20.18
N VAL A 356 -26.18 2.39 -21.46
CA VAL A 356 -25.28 1.48 -22.21
C VAL A 356 -23.84 1.54 -21.68
N LEU A 357 -23.38 2.70 -21.18
CA LEU A 357 -22.01 2.89 -20.69
C LEU A 357 -21.62 1.97 -19.50
N PRO A 358 -22.38 1.86 -18.39
CA PRO A 358 -22.03 0.96 -17.31
C PRO A 358 -22.13 -0.50 -17.74
N ILE A 359 -23.04 -0.85 -18.65
CA ILE A 359 -23.13 -2.21 -19.20
C ILE A 359 -21.85 -2.56 -19.97
N LEU A 360 -21.39 -1.67 -20.86
CA LEU A 360 -20.14 -1.83 -21.59
C LEU A 360 -18.92 -1.87 -20.66
N THR A 361 -18.92 -1.03 -19.61
CA THR A 361 -17.83 -0.99 -18.62
C THR A 361 -17.73 -2.29 -17.83
N ILE A 362 -18.88 -2.85 -17.41
CA ILE A 362 -18.94 -4.14 -16.71
C ILE A 362 -18.55 -5.28 -17.66
N TRP A 363 -18.98 -5.24 -18.92
CA TRP A 363 -18.59 -6.22 -19.93
C TRP A 363 -17.08 -6.19 -20.17
N PHE A 364 -16.49 -5.00 -20.35
CA PHE A 364 -15.06 -4.80 -20.49
C PHE A 364 -14.28 -5.30 -19.26
N PHE A 365 -14.76 -5.00 -18.05
CA PHE A 365 -14.17 -5.51 -16.83
C PHE A 365 -14.18 -7.05 -16.79
N ARG A 366 -15.29 -7.68 -17.13
CA ARG A 366 -15.37 -9.16 -17.21
C ARG A 366 -14.41 -9.73 -18.25
N TYR A 367 -14.30 -9.09 -19.42
CA TYR A 367 -13.34 -9.48 -20.45
C TYR A 367 -11.90 -9.37 -19.93
N CYS A 368 -11.51 -8.24 -19.34
CA CYS A 368 -10.17 -8.03 -18.79
C CYS A 368 -9.86 -9.00 -17.65
N LYS A 369 -10.84 -9.24 -16.77
CA LYS A 369 -10.72 -10.20 -15.68
C LYS A 369 -10.45 -11.61 -16.22
N GLY A 370 -11.26 -12.07 -17.17
CA GLY A 370 -11.07 -13.39 -17.80
C GLY A 370 -9.77 -13.53 -18.59
N ARG A 371 -9.32 -12.46 -19.26
CA ARG A 371 -8.17 -12.51 -20.18
C ARG A 371 -6.82 -12.26 -19.54
N PHE A 372 -6.74 -11.40 -18.52
CA PHE A 372 -5.48 -10.88 -17.98
C PHE A 372 -5.26 -11.15 -16.49
N GLU A 373 -6.30 -11.28 -15.66
CA GLU A 373 -6.13 -11.50 -14.21
C GLU A 373 -5.34 -12.78 -13.91
N SER A 374 -5.50 -13.82 -14.75
CA SER A 374 -4.76 -15.07 -14.62
C SER A 374 -3.24 -14.87 -14.62
N ALA A 375 -2.71 -13.85 -15.30
CA ALA A 375 -1.28 -13.58 -15.33
C ALA A 375 -0.74 -13.06 -13.98
N PHE A 376 -1.60 -12.48 -13.14
CA PHE A 376 -1.23 -11.97 -11.82
C PHE A 376 -1.49 -12.99 -10.70
N VAL A 377 -2.45 -13.91 -10.91
CA VAL A 377 -2.89 -14.86 -9.88
C VAL A 377 -2.29 -16.25 -10.09
N LYS A 378 -2.08 -16.68 -11.34
CA LYS A 378 -1.59 -18.02 -11.68
C LYS A 378 -0.20 -17.92 -12.27
N PHE A 379 0.69 -18.80 -11.82
CA PHE A 379 2.03 -18.91 -12.37
C PHE A 379 2.06 -19.98 -13.47
N PRO A 380 2.35 -19.62 -14.74
CA PRO A 380 2.31 -20.57 -15.85
C PRO A 380 3.43 -21.61 -15.77
N LEU A 381 3.08 -22.89 -15.93
CA LEU A 381 4.02 -24.02 -15.83
C LEU A 381 5.12 -23.99 -16.89
N GLN A 382 4.84 -23.41 -18.06
CA GLN A 382 5.84 -23.23 -19.13
C GLN A 382 7.00 -22.34 -18.67
N GLU A 383 6.70 -21.20 -18.07
CA GLU A 383 7.71 -20.29 -17.52
C GLU A 383 8.47 -20.92 -16.35
N ALA A 384 7.75 -21.68 -15.50
CA ALA A 384 8.37 -22.42 -14.40
C ALA A 384 9.44 -23.40 -14.92
N MET A 385 9.09 -24.22 -15.91
CA MET A 385 10.00 -25.20 -16.50
C MET A 385 11.16 -24.53 -17.27
N MET A 386 10.88 -23.46 -18.00
CA MET A 386 11.91 -22.71 -18.73
C MET A 386 12.95 -22.12 -17.76
N LYS A 387 12.52 -21.50 -16.66
CA LYS A 387 13.42 -20.98 -15.63
C LYS A 387 14.20 -22.08 -14.92
N ASP A 388 13.55 -23.19 -14.56
CA ASP A 388 14.24 -24.33 -13.93
C ASP A 388 15.30 -24.94 -14.87
N THR A 389 15.04 -25.00 -16.18
CA THR A 389 16.00 -25.51 -17.17
C THR A 389 17.20 -24.57 -17.32
N LEU A 390 16.94 -23.27 -17.36
CA LEU A 390 17.98 -22.25 -17.47
C LEU A 390 18.87 -22.19 -16.22
N GLU A 391 18.29 -22.29 -15.02
CA GLU A 391 19.03 -22.36 -13.76
C GLU A 391 19.93 -23.60 -13.71
N ARG A 392 19.41 -24.79 -14.05
CA ARG A 392 20.23 -26.01 -14.11
C ARG A 392 21.38 -25.92 -15.11
N ALA A 393 21.19 -25.21 -16.22
CA ALA A 393 22.23 -24.99 -17.20
C ALA A 393 23.29 -23.97 -16.73
N THR A 394 22.88 -22.98 -15.94
CA THR A 394 23.76 -21.92 -15.44
C THR A 394 24.54 -22.37 -14.20
N GLU A 395 23.87 -23.06 -13.28
CA GLU A 395 24.41 -23.50 -11.99
C GLU A 395 24.06 -24.98 -11.73
N PRO A 396 24.77 -25.92 -12.37
CA PRO A 396 24.43 -27.35 -12.31
C PRO A 396 24.63 -27.98 -10.92
N ASN A 397 25.51 -27.41 -10.10
CA ASN A 397 25.89 -27.95 -8.79
C ASN A 397 25.25 -27.18 -7.61
N LEU A 398 24.16 -26.45 -7.85
CA LEU A 398 23.48 -25.67 -6.81
C LEU A 398 22.86 -26.57 -5.72
N ASN A 399 23.32 -26.41 -4.47
CA ASN A 399 22.74 -27.11 -3.32
C ASN A 399 21.45 -26.43 -2.83
N ILE A 400 20.34 -26.68 -3.54
CA ILE A 400 19.01 -26.13 -3.22
C ILE A 400 18.55 -26.53 -1.82
N LYS A 401 18.93 -27.73 -1.34
CA LYS A 401 18.50 -28.22 -0.01
C LYS A 401 19.12 -27.36 1.09
N GLY A 402 20.43 -27.14 1.05
CA GLY A 402 21.12 -26.29 2.03
C GLY A 402 20.56 -24.87 2.02
N TYR A 403 20.34 -24.29 0.84
CA TYR A 403 19.78 -22.95 0.69
C TYR A 403 18.36 -22.80 1.25
N LEU A 404 17.48 -23.77 1.06
CA LEU A 404 16.07 -23.65 1.47
C LEU A 404 15.75 -24.17 2.88
N GLN A 405 16.67 -24.92 3.50
CA GLN A 405 16.41 -25.59 4.78
C GLN A 405 16.16 -24.59 5.93
N TYR A 406 16.88 -23.45 5.94
CA TYR A 406 16.80 -22.46 7.01
C TYR A 406 16.02 -21.18 6.64
N ALA A 407 15.58 -21.08 5.39
CA ALA A 407 14.89 -19.90 4.85
C ALA A 407 13.67 -19.46 5.67
N TYR A 408 12.81 -20.42 6.02
CA TYR A 408 11.56 -20.18 6.74
C TYR A 408 11.62 -20.53 8.22
N VAL A 409 12.80 -20.44 8.83
CA VAL A 409 12.95 -20.49 10.28
C VAL A 409 12.50 -19.16 10.89
N HIS A 410 11.76 -19.20 12.00
CA HIS A 410 11.28 -17.98 12.65
C HIS A 410 12.47 -17.10 13.07
N PRO A 411 12.43 -15.76 12.85
CA PRO A 411 13.57 -14.87 13.06
C PRO A 411 14.21 -14.95 14.45
N VAL A 412 13.42 -15.27 15.49
CA VAL A 412 13.91 -15.47 16.86
C VAL A 412 14.90 -16.63 16.98
N PHE A 413 14.77 -17.67 16.16
CA PHE A 413 15.67 -18.83 16.19
C PHE A 413 16.87 -18.67 15.25
N LYS A 414 16.78 -17.82 14.21
CA LYS A 414 17.88 -17.59 13.26
C LYS A 414 19.15 -17.06 13.93
N ALA A 415 19.00 -16.13 14.88
CA ALA A 415 20.13 -15.48 15.55
C ALA A 415 21.05 -16.43 16.35
N SER A 416 20.65 -17.67 16.66
CA SER A 416 21.57 -18.64 17.26
C SER A 416 22.10 -19.68 16.28
N LEU A 417 21.45 -19.84 15.11
CA LEU A 417 22.00 -20.69 14.06
C LEU A 417 23.26 -20.03 13.45
N GLU A 418 23.40 -18.72 13.63
CA GLU A 418 24.62 -17.96 13.30
C GLU A 418 25.77 -18.19 14.30
N ASP A 419 25.47 -18.65 15.53
CA ASP A 419 26.45 -18.91 16.60
C ASP A 419 26.93 -20.38 16.64
N ASP A 420 26.24 -21.29 15.94
CA ASP A 420 26.62 -22.71 15.83
C ASP A 420 27.61 -22.88 14.65
N ASP A 421 28.88 -23.19 14.96
CA ASP A 421 30.07 -23.27 14.08
C ASP A 421 30.04 -24.42 13.03
N ASP A 422 28.89 -24.77 12.43
CA ASP A 422 28.84 -25.71 11.31
C ASP A 422 29.13 -24.96 9.99
N GLU A 423 30.31 -25.20 9.39
CA GLU A 423 30.80 -24.46 8.20
C GLU A 423 29.84 -24.49 6.98
N GLU A 424 29.04 -25.57 6.81
CA GLU A 424 28.00 -25.67 5.78
C GLU A 424 26.74 -24.82 6.11
N ASP A 425 26.37 -24.71 7.39
CA ASP A 425 25.21 -23.95 7.83
C ASP A 425 25.51 -22.45 7.78
N ALA A 426 26.72 -22.03 8.17
CA ALA A 426 27.18 -20.64 8.09
C ALA A 426 27.27 -20.11 6.64
N THR A 427 27.61 -20.96 5.66
CA THR A 427 27.66 -20.57 4.23
C THR A 427 26.26 -20.40 3.62
N SER A 428 25.30 -21.24 4.00
CA SER A 428 23.90 -21.12 3.56
C SER A 428 23.23 -19.85 4.11
N LEU A 429 23.48 -19.52 5.38
CA LEU A 429 23.01 -18.29 6.03
C LEU A 429 23.65 -17.03 5.44
N LYS A 430 24.95 -17.08 5.11
CA LYS A 430 25.63 -15.99 4.38
C LYS A 430 24.99 -15.70 3.02
N TRP A 431 24.55 -16.71 2.28
CA TRP A 431 23.85 -16.51 1.01
C TRP A 431 22.46 -15.89 1.17
N GLU A 432 21.77 -16.09 2.30
CA GLU A 432 20.56 -15.33 2.64
C GLU A 432 20.90 -13.86 2.92
N THR A 433 21.96 -13.57 3.67
CA THR A 433 22.38 -12.19 3.99
C THR A 433 22.95 -11.47 2.75
N GLU A 434 23.64 -12.19 1.87
CA GLU A 434 24.23 -11.72 0.60
C GLU A 434 23.28 -11.84 -0.60
N SER A 435 22.07 -12.38 -0.44
CA SER A 435 20.94 -12.12 -1.35
C SER A 435 20.47 -10.67 -1.19
N ALA A 436 21.44 -9.77 -1.24
CA ALA A 436 21.31 -8.35 -1.31
C ALA A 436 20.39 -8.05 -2.48
N THR A 437 19.42 -7.18 -2.20
CA THR A 437 18.82 -6.34 -3.23
C THR A 437 19.90 -5.95 -4.23
N VAL A 438 19.68 -6.21 -5.53
CA VAL A 438 20.53 -5.61 -6.57
C VAL A 438 20.59 -4.12 -6.21
N PRO A 439 21.75 -3.57 -5.81
CA PRO A 439 21.79 -2.20 -5.36
C PRO A 439 21.48 -1.34 -6.58
N THR A 440 20.27 -0.79 -6.65
CA THR A 440 19.91 0.22 -7.67
C THR A 440 20.56 1.56 -7.36
N LYS A 441 21.34 1.64 -6.26
CA LYS A 441 22.17 2.78 -5.91
C LYS A 441 23.22 2.96 -7.00
N ARG A 442 22.93 3.85 -7.95
CA ARG A 442 23.96 4.46 -8.79
C ARG A 442 24.91 5.18 -7.84
N HIS A 443 26.10 4.63 -7.62
CA HIS A 443 27.17 5.40 -7.02
C HIS A 443 27.33 6.68 -7.84
N SER A 444 27.05 7.81 -7.21
CA SER A 444 27.39 9.11 -7.77
C SER A 444 28.91 9.12 -7.92
N ARG A 445 29.41 8.94 -9.15
CA ARG A 445 30.78 9.33 -9.51
C ARG A 445 30.83 10.86 -9.45
N ARG A 446 30.93 11.40 -8.24
CA ARG A 446 31.35 12.79 -8.05
C ARG A 446 32.76 12.75 -7.50
N ASN A 447 33.68 13.05 -8.40
CA ASN A 447 35.11 13.20 -8.16
C ASN A 447 35.37 14.05 -6.91
N THR A 448 36.09 13.50 -5.95
CA THR A 448 36.93 14.26 -5.03
C THR A 448 38.36 13.83 -5.32
N PRO A 449 39.23 14.70 -5.86
CA PRO A 449 40.64 14.37 -6.01
C PRO A 449 41.36 14.71 -4.71
N LEU A 450 41.97 13.72 -4.05
CA LEU A 450 43.32 13.83 -3.46
C LEU A 450 43.78 12.47 -2.92
N PRO A 451 45.02 12.03 -3.21
CA PRO A 451 45.50 10.70 -2.90
C PRO A 451 46.18 10.65 -1.53
N SER A 452 45.83 9.69 -0.68
CA SER A 452 46.68 9.31 0.45
C SER A 452 47.77 8.37 -0.05
N ARG A 453 48.98 8.91 -0.25
CA ARG A 453 50.23 8.14 -0.20
C ARG A 453 50.31 7.48 1.18
N ILE A 454 50.38 6.15 1.23
CA ILE A 454 51.38 5.36 1.97
C ILE A 454 51.20 3.89 1.57
N SER A 455 52.31 3.33 1.11
CA SER A 455 52.61 1.98 0.68
C SER A 455 52.53 0.94 1.79
N GLY A 456 52.07 -0.28 1.46
CA GLY A 456 52.13 -1.43 2.35
C GLY A 456 51.58 -2.73 1.75
N ALA A 457 52.35 -3.30 0.80
CA ALA A 457 52.49 -4.71 0.44
C ALA A 457 51.30 -5.70 0.42
N SER A 458 51.29 -6.45 -0.70
CA SER A 458 50.88 -7.85 -0.90
C SER A 458 49.43 -8.17 -1.25
N SER A 459 49.22 -8.47 -2.54
CA SER A 459 48.27 -9.50 -3.01
C SER A 459 48.83 -10.13 -4.29
N PRO A 460 48.53 -11.42 -4.55
CA PRO A 460 49.39 -12.31 -5.31
C PRO A 460 49.12 -12.30 -6.82
N SER A 461 50.14 -12.69 -7.58
CA SER A 461 50.15 -12.86 -9.02
C SER A 461 49.27 -14.04 -9.48
N MET A 462 48.37 -13.80 -10.43
CA MET A 462 47.91 -14.83 -11.37
C MET A 462 48.53 -14.58 -12.75
N SER A 463 49.26 -15.58 -13.23
CA SER A 463 49.88 -15.66 -14.54
C SER A 463 48.87 -16.01 -15.62
N GLY A 464 48.60 -15.07 -16.53
CA GLY A 464 47.97 -15.35 -17.83
C GLY A 464 49.06 -15.44 -18.89
N GLY A 465 49.21 -16.61 -19.52
CA GLY A 465 50.14 -16.83 -20.62
C GLY A 465 49.58 -17.84 -21.61
N ILE A 466 48.71 -17.37 -22.51
CA ILE A 466 48.36 -18.08 -23.74
C ILE A 466 49.39 -17.64 -24.79
N LYS A 467 50.28 -18.56 -25.20
CA LYS A 467 51.17 -18.39 -26.36
C LYS A 467 50.40 -18.80 -27.62
N ASN A 468 50.36 -17.88 -28.59
CA ASN A 468 50.07 -18.18 -29.99
C ASN A 468 51.34 -18.72 -30.64
N ASP A 469 51.26 -19.87 -31.30
CA ASP A 469 52.27 -20.35 -32.25
C ASP A 469 51.99 -19.80 -33.66
N PRO A 470 53.03 -19.40 -34.43
CA PRO A 470 52.92 -19.21 -35.87
C PRO A 470 53.47 -20.41 -36.65
N GLU A 471 52.76 -20.73 -37.74
CA GLU A 471 53.22 -21.34 -39.00
C GLU A 471 54.26 -22.48 -39.00
N SER A 472 53.81 -23.66 -39.42
CA SER A 472 54.29 -24.36 -40.64
C SER A 472 53.34 -25.47 -41.05
#